data_AF-A0A328Q1E3-F1
#
_entry.id   AF-A0A328Q1E3-F1
#
_cell.length_a   1.000
_cell.length_b   1.000
_cell.length_c   1.000
_cell.angle_alpha   90.00
_cell.angle_beta   90.00
_cell.angle_gamma   90.00
#
_symmetry.space_group_name_H-M   'P 1'
#
loop_
_entity.id
_entity.type
_entity.pdbx_description
1 polymer ?
#
loop_
_entity_poly.entity_id
_entity_poly.type
_entity_poly.pdbx_seq_one_letter_code
_entity_poly.pdbx_strand_id
1 'polypeptide(L)'
;MIKLVVFDLDNVLIDTETIDEIAKIKGIEEEISDITLQAMQGKIPFETSIRQRVKKLEGISTSDIDEAMDKISLNPGAVETATELKKQGYKIAIITGSFDVIALKVKELINADYAFYNTLEVDDGKLTGEVSGPLITQNKVDVLRQLVDEIGITLDECATIGDGANDLEMIKNAKIGIAYNAKPILKENADVQINEKDLRKVLDIMADEEKITKEEVVEETTQEPETITTEEEVKETEEVNEEEVVENDEAEEETIDYSILNFQQLLQCKRTLESELTDLKNVRDKMNEETKAFRKERDELNQKLKDTLKIALDKRNTRDEINKEVHENKELRNQCNEELKKVEWNSGKKEISNIQAEINKIDKTIQTKVLDIRKENELVKRVSDLTKQLKKIQSDEEEEKTATQLKEKSELYHQKVVELSDKAQAVHEEMIEYFNKIDGIREEADGKHQDFINSRNAATAKHEEVKAKLSEIRKVNKFMDQAKSQSRGRKSEDKADNDLKEKEEAEEIFQKFKDGKKLTTDEFLLLQKYDIM
;
A
#
# COMPACT_ATOMS: atom_id res chain seq x y z
N MET A 1 -9.11 19.93 2.28
CA MET A 1 -8.87 20.36 0.88
C MET A 1 -7.38 20.32 0.65
N ILE A 2 -6.94 19.67 -0.42
CA ILE A 2 -5.52 19.54 -0.73
C ILE A 2 -4.93 20.92 -1.06
N LYS A 3 -3.69 21.16 -0.67
CA LYS A 3 -2.95 22.43 -0.88
C LYS A 3 -1.59 22.24 -1.53
N LEU A 4 -1.01 21.04 -1.39
CA LEU A 4 0.30 20.69 -1.91
C LEU A 4 0.22 19.41 -2.73
N VAL A 5 0.78 19.43 -3.94
CA VAL A 5 0.97 18.25 -4.78
C VAL A 5 2.46 17.96 -4.90
N VAL A 6 2.85 16.74 -4.56
CA VAL A 6 4.25 16.30 -4.46
C VAL A 6 4.51 15.23 -5.50
N PHE A 7 5.51 15.44 -6.34
CA PHE A 7 5.92 14.48 -7.36
C PHE A 7 7.29 13.88 -7.01
N ASP A 8 7.45 12.58 -7.22
CA ASP A 8 8.77 12.03 -7.51
C ASP A 8 9.25 12.52 -8.89
N LEU A 9 10.56 12.42 -9.11
CA LEU A 9 11.22 12.78 -10.36
C LEU A 9 11.38 11.57 -11.28
N ASP A 10 12.29 10.65 -10.92
CA ASP A 10 12.62 9.48 -11.72
C ASP A 10 11.38 8.59 -11.89
N ASN A 11 11.16 8.06 -13.09
CA ASN A 11 9.99 7.27 -13.50
C ASN A 11 8.59 7.93 -13.32
N VAL A 12 8.51 9.14 -12.76
CA VAL A 12 7.25 9.89 -12.57
C VAL A 12 7.22 11.13 -13.45
N LEU A 13 8.02 12.16 -13.16
CA LEU A 13 8.12 13.35 -14.01
C LEU A 13 8.96 13.11 -15.26
N ILE A 14 9.90 12.17 -15.21
CA ILE A 14 10.72 11.71 -16.34
C ILE A 14 10.58 10.19 -16.50
N ASP A 15 10.80 9.65 -17.70
CA ASP A 15 10.65 8.20 -18.00
C ASP A 15 11.98 7.43 -17.92
N THR A 16 12.95 7.97 -17.18
CA THR A 16 14.31 7.44 -17.09
C THR A 16 14.85 7.60 -15.67
N GLU A 17 15.77 6.73 -15.28
CA GLU A 17 16.56 6.87 -14.06
C GLU A 17 17.76 7.79 -14.33
N THR A 18 17.84 8.91 -13.63
CA THR A 18 18.87 9.93 -13.84
C THR A 18 20.30 9.36 -13.71
N ILE A 19 20.52 8.51 -12.71
CA ILE A 19 21.86 7.96 -12.45
C ILE A 19 22.33 7.03 -13.58
N ASP A 20 21.40 6.33 -14.23
CA ASP A 20 21.69 5.44 -15.35
C ASP A 20 22.04 6.26 -16.60
N GLU A 21 21.38 7.39 -16.83
CA GLU A 21 21.74 8.30 -17.93
C GLU A 21 23.14 8.91 -17.75
N ILE A 22 23.54 9.24 -16.51
CA ILE A 22 24.91 9.70 -16.24
C ILE A 22 25.92 8.54 -16.40
N ALA A 23 25.55 7.32 -16.01
CA ALA A 23 26.40 6.14 -16.14
C ALA A 23 26.73 5.81 -17.62
N LYS A 24 25.79 6.05 -18.54
CA LYS A 24 25.98 5.87 -20.00
C LYS A 24 27.14 6.67 -20.56
N ILE A 25 27.43 7.85 -19.99
CA ILE A 25 28.55 8.70 -20.44
C ILE A 25 29.90 7.94 -20.33
N LYS A 26 30.02 7.06 -19.34
CA LYS A 26 31.20 6.23 -19.10
C LYS A 26 31.08 4.80 -19.59
N GLY A 27 29.91 4.37 -20.05
CA GLY A 27 29.64 2.98 -20.43
C GLY A 27 29.70 2.01 -19.24
N ILE A 28 29.26 2.45 -18.06
CA ILE A 28 29.28 1.66 -16.81
C ILE A 28 27.86 1.38 -16.27
N GLU A 29 26.85 1.36 -17.15
CA GLU A 29 25.45 1.13 -16.77
C GLU A 29 25.28 -0.20 -16.03
N GLU A 30 25.93 -1.27 -16.50
CA GLU A 30 25.86 -2.59 -15.88
C GLU A 30 26.38 -2.58 -14.44
N GLU A 31 27.50 -1.88 -14.19
CA GLU A 31 28.08 -1.78 -12.84
C GLU A 31 27.19 -1.00 -11.87
N ILE A 32 26.51 0.02 -12.36
CA ILE A 32 25.57 0.83 -11.56
C ILE A 32 24.30 0.04 -11.29
N SER A 33 23.78 -0.67 -12.30
CA SER A 33 22.61 -1.54 -12.19
C SER A 33 22.82 -2.65 -11.15
N ASP A 34 24.00 -3.28 -11.14
CA ASP A 34 24.36 -4.31 -10.15
C ASP A 34 24.33 -3.78 -8.71
N ILE A 35 24.78 -2.55 -8.48
CA ILE A 35 24.74 -1.92 -7.14
C ILE A 35 23.29 -1.54 -6.77
N THR A 36 22.52 -1.03 -7.73
CA THR A 36 21.10 -0.70 -7.54
C THR A 36 20.30 -1.95 -7.17
N LEU A 37 20.51 -3.06 -7.87
CA LEU A 37 19.82 -4.33 -7.63
C LEU A 37 20.16 -4.91 -6.25
N GLN A 38 21.41 -4.80 -5.81
CA GLN A 38 21.81 -5.18 -4.44
C GLN A 38 21.11 -4.33 -3.38
N ALA A 39 20.92 -3.03 -3.61
CA ALA A 39 20.22 -2.15 -2.69
C ALA A 39 18.72 -2.47 -2.61
N MET A 40 18.08 -2.71 -3.77
CA MET A 40 16.67 -3.11 -3.83
C MET A 40 16.41 -4.47 -3.17
N GLN A 41 17.38 -5.38 -3.18
CA GLN A 41 17.33 -6.66 -2.47
C GLN A 41 17.63 -6.55 -0.96
N GLY A 42 17.87 -5.33 -0.44
CA GLY A 42 18.21 -5.10 0.96
C GLY A 42 19.62 -5.59 1.36
N LYS A 43 20.47 -5.96 0.39
CA LYS A 43 21.84 -6.47 0.66
C LYS A 43 22.79 -5.36 1.10
N ILE A 44 22.56 -4.14 0.64
CA ILE A 44 23.33 -2.96 1.03
C ILE A 44 22.39 -1.83 1.47
N PRO A 45 22.71 -1.09 2.55
CA PRO A 45 21.95 0.09 2.93
C PRO A 45 21.92 1.09 1.78
N PHE A 46 20.79 1.77 1.60
CA PHE A 46 20.63 2.71 0.50
C PHE A 46 21.74 3.77 0.48
N GLU A 47 22.03 4.42 1.63
CA GLU A 47 23.03 5.49 1.67
C GLU A 47 24.40 4.99 1.18
N THR A 48 24.71 3.73 1.50
CA THR A 48 25.91 3.06 1.00
C THR A 48 25.82 2.85 -0.51
N SER A 49 24.68 2.40 -1.03
CA SER A 49 24.45 2.21 -2.47
C SER A 49 24.60 3.50 -3.27
N ILE A 50 23.98 4.61 -2.86
CA ILE A 50 24.08 5.87 -3.62
C ILE A 50 25.51 6.40 -3.62
N ARG A 51 26.22 6.37 -2.48
CA ARG A 51 27.63 6.76 -2.40
C ARG A 51 28.50 5.88 -3.29
N GLN A 52 28.27 4.57 -3.32
CA GLN A 52 29.00 3.65 -4.19
C GLN A 52 28.76 3.94 -5.68
N ARG A 53 27.50 4.19 -6.07
CA ARG A 53 27.13 4.52 -7.44
C ARG A 53 27.73 5.85 -7.87
N VAL A 54 27.56 6.91 -7.08
CA VAL A 54 28.11 8.25 -7.37
C VAL A 54 29.64 8.21 -7.44
N LYS A 55 30.30 7.43 -6.59
CA LYS A 55 31.76 7.27 -6.63
C LYS A 55 32.26 6.72 -7.96
N LYS A 56 31.51 5.84 -8.63
CA LYS A 56 31.88 5.34 -9.97
C LYS A 56 31.76 6.42 -11.06
N LEU A 57 30.97 7.46 -10.82
CA LEU A 57 30.79 8.59 -11.72
C LEU A 57 31.93 9.64 -11.63
N GLU A 58 32.89 9.47 -10.72
CA GLU A 58 34.02 10.40 -10.51
C GLU A 58 34.78 10.71 -11.81
N GLY A 59 34.93 12.00 -12.14
CA GLY A 59 35.69 12.47 -13.30
C GLY A 59 34.86 12.70 -14.56
N ILE A 60 33.55 12.41 -14.57
CA ILE A 60 32.64 12.86 -15.64
C ILE A 60 32.59 14.39 -15.61
N SER A 61 32.66 15.04 -16.78
CA SER A 61 32.58 16.50 -16.86
C SER A 61 31.14 17.00 -16.69
N THR A 62 30.96 18.16 -16.09
CA THR A 62 29.62 18.76 -15.95
C THR A 62 28.98 19.03 -17.31
N SER A 63 29.78 19.39 -18.33
CA SER A 63 29.28 19.61 -19.69
C SER A 63 28.69 18.34 -20.31
N ASP A 64 29.29 17.17 -20.07
CA ASP A 64 28.75 15.90 -20.58
C ASP A 64 27.45 15.53 -19.86
N ILE A 65 27.37 15.84 -18.56
CA ILE A 65 26.15 15.64 -17.76
C ILE A 65 25.04 16.54 -18.28
N ASP A 66 25.31 17.83 -18.47
CA ASP A 66 24.34 18.79 -19.01
C ASP A 66 23.79 18.31 -20.37
N GLU A 67 24.67 17.83 -21.27
CA GLU A 67 24.25 17.29 -22.57
C GLU A 67 23.38 16.03 -22.43
N ALA A 68 23.66 15.16 -21.45
CA ALA A 68 22.84 13.99 -21.15
C ALA A 68 21.47 14.41 -20.59
N MET A 69 21.44 15.36 -19.65
CA MET A 69 20.21 15.90 -19.05
C MET A 69 19.35 16.66 -20.07
N ASP A 70 19.96 17.20 -21.13
CA ASP A 70 19.27 17.81 -22.29
C ASP A 70 18.50 16.83 -23.16
N LYS A 71 18.83 15.54 -23.11
CA LYS A 71 18.15 14.50 -23.87
C LYS A 71 16.98 13.88 -23.10
N ILE A 72 16.94 14.05 -21.78
CA ILE A 72 15.86 13.51 -20.94
C ILE A 72 14.56 14.25 -21.26
N SER A 73 13.54 13.47 -21.60
CA SER A 73 12.20 13.96 -21.87
C SER A 73 11.31 13.80 -20.64
N LEU A 74 10.44 14.78 -20.40
CA LEU A 74 9.39 14.66 -19.39
C LEU A 74 8.38 13.60 -19.81
N ASN A 75 7.76 12.96 -18.81
CA ASN A 75 6.63 12.08 -19.06
C ASN A 75 5.46 12.84 -19.68
N PRO A 76 4.64 12.19 -20.54
CA PRO A 76 3.51 12.83 -21.18
C PRO A 76 2.59 13.50 -20.16
N GLY A 77 2.24 14.76 -20.41
CA GLY A 77 1.34 15.51 -19.55
C GLY A 77 1.98 16.16 -18.32
N ALA A 78 3.29 16.02 -18.07
CA ALA A 78 3.92 16.58 -16.87
C ALA A 78 3.75 18.11 -16.76
N VAL A 79 4.05 18.84 -17.84
CA VAL A 79 3.98 20.30 -17.89
C VAL A 79 2.52 20.76 -17.82
N GLU A 80 1.63 20.11 -18.55
CA GLU A 80 0.20 20.41 -18.59
C GLU A 80 -0.44 20.22 -17.21
N THR A 81 -0.15 19.09 -16.56
CA THR A 81 -0.65 18.75 -15.23
C THR A 81 -0.19 19.78 -14.20
N ALA A 82 1.12 20.05 -14.14
CA ALA A 82 1.65 21.03 -13.22
C ALA A 82 1.07 22.43 -13.47
N THR A 83 0.99 22.85 -14.73
CA THR A 83 0.43 24.16 -15.11
C THR A 83 -1.02 24.30 -14.64
N GLU A 84 -1.84 23.26 -14.83
CA GLU A 84 -3.24 23.29 -14.45
C GLU A 84 -3.43 23.24 -12.93
N LEU A 85 -2.67 22.40 -12.22
CA LEU A 85 -2.66 22.37 -10.75
C LEU A 85 -2.28 23.75 -10.18
N LYS A 86 -1.29 24.43 -10.75
CA LYS A 86 -0.92 25.78 -10.30
C LYS A 86 -2.03 26.80 -10.54
N LYS A 87 -2.76 26.72 -11.67
CA LYS A 87 -3.91 27.61 -11.92
C LYS A 87 -5.03 27.41 -10.90
N GLN A 88 -5.21 26.18 -10.42
CA GLN A 88 -6.18 25.84 -9.39
C GLN A 88 -5.70 26.25 -7.97
N GLY A 89 -4.46 26.73 -7.83
CA GLY A 89 -3.93 27.27 -6.58
C GLY A 89 -3.14 26.27 -5.75
N TYR A 90 -2.90 25.06 -6.26
CA TYR A 90 -2.03 24.09 -5.60
C TYR A 90 -0.57 24.54 -5.66
N LYS A 91 0.15 24.34 -4.55
CA LYS A 91 1.62 24.38 -4.57
C LYS A 91 2.15 23.07 -5.11
N ILE A 92 3.29 23.12 -5.80
CA ILE A 92 3.96 21.95 -6.36
C ILE A 92 5.34 21.77 -5.73
N ALA A 93 5.63 20.55 -5.29
CA ALA A 93 6.94 20.15 -4.82
C ALA A 93 7.47 18.94 -5.58
N ILE A 94 8.78 18.89 -5.77
CA ILE A 94 9.51 17.70 -6.23
C ILE A 94 10.29 17.15 -5.03
N ILE A 95 10.11 15.88 -4.68
CA ILE A 95 10.91 15.20 -3.65
C ILE A 95 11.52 13.95 -4.27
N THR A 96 12.83 13.98 -4.49
CA THR A 96 13.52 12.93 -5.23
C THR A 96 14.81 12.46 -4.57
N GLY A 97 15.14 11.18 -4.74
CA GLY A 97 16.47 10.65 -4.44
C GLY A 97 17.53 10.98 -5.49
N SER A 98 17.14 11.66 -6.58
CA SER A 98 17.98 12.07 -7.69
C SER A 98 18.82 13.31 -7.37
N PHE A 99 19.42 13.89 -8.42
CA PHE A 99 20.43 14.93 -8.32
C PHE A 99 19.95 16.31 -8.77
N ASP A 100 20.61 17.33 -8.27
CA ASP A 100 20.40 18.74 -8.56
C ASP A 100 20.37 19.06 -10.06
N VAL A 101 21.26 18.45 -10.84
CA VAL A 101 21.42 18.67 -12.29
C VAL A 101 20.12 18.51 -13.09
N ILE A 102 19.27 17.56 -12.72
CA ILE A 102 17.98 17.30 -13.38
C ILE A 102 16.82 17.88 -12.58
N ALA A 103 16.88 17.85 -11.25
CA ALA A 103 15.79 18.29 -10.41
C ALA A 103 15.53 19.79 -10.57
N LEU A 104 16.59 20.60 -10.69
CA LEU A 104 16.49 22.04 -10.94
C LEU A 104 15.89 22.33 -12.32
N LYS A 105 16.32 21.58 -13.34
CA LYS A 105 15.81 21.73 -14.70
C LYS A 105 14.32 21.38 -14.79
N VAL A 106 13.91 20.26 -14.21
CA VAL A 106 12.50 19.85 -14.20
C VAL A 106 11.67 20.83 -13.37
N LYS A 107 12.19 21.30 -12.23
CA LYS A 107 11.55 22.36 -11.42
C LYS A 107 11.22 23.59 -12.27
N GLU A 108 12.16 24.06 -13.08
CA GLU A 108 11.93 25.20 -13.99
C GLU A 108 10.89 24.88 -15.07
N LEU A 109 10.99 23.72 -15.72
CA LEU A 109 10.08 23.32 -16.81
C LEU A 109 8.63 23.22 -16.37
N ILE A 110 8.37 22.68 -15.18
CA ILE A 110 7.01 22.54 -14.63
C ILE A 110 6.63 23.69 -13.70
N ASN A 111 7.52 24.67 -13.51
CA ASN A 111 7.38 25.78 -12.60
C ASN A 111 7.04 25.34 -11.15
N ALA A 112 7.70 24.30 -10.63
CA ALA A 112 7.48 23.81 -9.28
C ALA A 112 7.97 24.83 -8.23
N ASP A 113 7.25 24.95 -7.11
CA ASP A 113 7.56 25.91 -6.05
C ASP A 113 8.74 25.42 -5.21
N TYR A 114 8.79 24.12 -4.93
CA TYR A 114 9.82 23.47 -4.11
C TYR A 114 10.48 22.31 -4.86
N ALA A 115 11.76 22.08 -4.60
CA ALA A 115 12.47 20.89 -5.07
C ALA A 115 13.49 20.46 -4.02
N PHE A 116 13.43 19.19 -3.64
CA PHE A 116 14.34 18.54 -2.72
C PHE A 116 15.03 17.40 -3.43
N TYR A 117 16.36 17.41 -3.42
CA TYR A 117 17.22 16.53 -4.20
C TYR A 117 18.56 16.35 -3.48
N ASN A 118 19.37 15.41 -3.96
CA ASN A 118 20.77 15.26 -3.57
C ASN A 118 21.67 16.12 -4.48
N THR A 119 22.85 16.49 -4.01
CA THR A 119 23.79 17.31 -4.78
C THR A 119 25.01 16.49 -5.16
N LEU A 120 25.35 16.47 -6.45
CA LEU A 120 26.60 15.91 -6.92
C LEU A 120 27.73 16.92 -6.68
N GLU A 121 28.75 16.52 -5.93
CA GLU A 121 29.87 17.41 -5.62
C GLU A 121 30.80 17.54 -6.84
N VAL A 122 31.07 18.78 -7.25
CA VAL A 122 31.86 19.12 -8.44
C VAL A 122 33.14 19.85 -8.03
N ASP A 123 34.28 19.43 -8.61
CA ASP A 123 35.55 20.14 -8.53
C ASP A 123 36.17 20.26 -9.94
N ASP A 124 36.67 21.45 -10.27
CA ASP A 124 37.25 21.78 -11.59
C ASP A 124 36.39 21.33 -12.80
N GLY A 125 35.07 21.51 -12.70
CA GLY A 125 34.11 21.16 -13.75
C GLY A 125 33.91 19.65 -13.95
N LYS A 126 34.28 18.82 -12.96
CA LYS A 126 34.10 17.36 -12.97
C LYS A 126 33.50 16.84 -11.68
N LEU A 127 32.81 15.72 -11.75
CA LEU A 127 32.29 15.04 -10.56
C LEU A 127 33.44 14.54 -9.67
N THR A 128 33.38 14.82 -8.38
CA THR A 128 34.33 14.31 -7.38
C THR A 128 34.05 12.87 -6.95
N GLY A 129 32.87 12.35 -7.27
CA GLY A 129 32.39 11.06 -6.78
C GLY A 129 31.77 11.11 -5.38
N GLU A 130 31.63 12.30 -4.79
CA GLU A 130 30.92 12.52 -3.54
C GLU A 130 29.49 13.06 -3.77
N VAL A 131 28.60 12.75 -2.84
CA VAL A 131 27.20 13.20 -2.84
C VAL A 131 26.86 13.81 -1.49
N SER A 132 26.19 14.95 -1.52
CA SER A 132 25.73 15.69 -0.35
C SER A 132 24.23 15.99 -0.43
N GLY A 133 23.71 16.67 0.59
CA GLY A 133 22.30 16.97 0.74
C GLY A 133 21.58 16.03 1.72
N PRO A 134 20.24 16.05 1.73
CA PRO A 134 19.45 15.28 2.68
C PRO A 134 19.53 13.75 2.47
N LEU A 135 20.19 13.27 1.41
CA LEU A 135 20.31 11.85 1.07
C LEU A 135 18.93 11.19 1.10
N ILE A 136 17.96 11.83 0.42
CA ILE A 136 16.49 11.62 0.52
C ILE A 136 16.06 10.21 0.10
N THR A 137 16.30 9.21 0.93
CA THR A 137 16.35 7.86 0.36
C THR A 137 15.95 6.72 1.28
N GLN A 138 15.55 7.00 2.52
CA GLN A 138 14.76 6.04 3.30
C GLN A 138 13.37 6.53 3.69
N ASN A 139 13.19 7.84 3.88
CA ASN A 139 11.89 8.42 4.19
C ASN A 139 11.71 9.75 3.46
N LYS A 140 11.26 9.71 2.20
CA LYS A 140 10.76 10.92 1.51
C LYS A 140 9.68 11.64 2.34
N VAL A 141 8.96 10.88 3.18
CA VAL A 141 8.01 11.41 4.16
C VAL A 141 8.63 12.38 5.16
N ASP A 142 9.90 12.25 5.55
CA ASP A 142 10.51 13.17 6.51
C ASP A 142 10.81 14.53 5.86
N VAL A 143 11.20 14.53 4.59
CA VAL A 143 11.32 15.76 3.78
C VAL A 143 9.94 16.38 3.56
N LEU A 144 8.92 15.56 3.28
CA LEU A 144 7.55 16.04 3.17
C LEU A 144 7.08 16.68 4.48
N ARG A 145 7.31 16.04 5.63
CA ARG A 145 7.00 16.57 6.98
C ARG A 145 7.65 17.93 7.19
N GLN A 146 8.96 18.03 6.91
CA GLN A 146 9.68 19.29 7.03
C GLN A 146 9.07 20.38 6.13
N LEU A 147 8.72 20.04 4.89
CA LEU A 147 8.12 20.98 3.96
C LEU A 147 6.73 21.44 4.44
N VAL A 148 5.85 20.52 4.87
CA VAL A 148 4.50 20.89 5.31
C VAL A 148 4.54 21.76 6.56
N ASP A 149 5.46 21.46 7.49
CA ASP A 149 5.71 22.28 8.69
C ASP A 149 6.18 23.70 8.29
N GLU A 150 7.09 23.81 7.32
CA GLU A 150 7.60 25.10 6.83
C GLU A 150 6.51 25.95 6.18
N ILE A 151 5.61 25.34 5.40
CA ILE A 151 4.56 26.07 4.69
C ILE A 151 3.25 26.21 5.49
N GLY A 152 3.20 25.64 6.70
CA GLY A 152 2.06 25.71 7.61
C GLY A 152 0.84 24.91 7.15
N ILE A 153 1.05 23.73 6.58
CA ILE A 153 -0.02 22.77 6.25
C ILE A 153 0.24 21.42 6.93
N THR A 154 -0.69 20.49 6.78
CA THR A 154 -0.58 19.11 7.30
C THR A 154 -0.42 18.10 6.18
N LEU A 155 -0.01 16.87 6.51
CA LEU A 155 0.08 15.79 5.52
C LEU A 155 -1.30 15.43 4.94
N ASP A 156 -2.37 15.64 5.70
CA ASP A 156 -3.78 15.52 5.26
C ASP A 156 -4.20 16.61 4.26
N GLU A 157 -3.32 17.55 3.94
CA GLU A 157 -3.51 18.57 2.91
C GLU A 157 -2.59 18.33 1.70
N CYS A 158 -2.01 17.14 1.59
CA CYS A 158 -1.07 16.77 0.52
C CYS A 158 -1.64 15.68 -0.39
N ALA A 159 -1.36 15.80 -1.69
CA ALA A 159 -1.40 14.70 -2.64
C ALA A 159 0.02 14.35 -3.07
N THR A 160 0.33 13.08 -3.19
CA THR A 160 1.68 12.58 -3.51
C THR A 160 1.63 11.60 -4.68
N ILE A 161 2.61 11.68 -5.58
CA ILE A 161 2.71 10.84 -6.77
C ILE A 161 4.08 10.16 -6.76
N GLY A 162 4.10 8.83 -6.82
CA GLY A 162 5.31 8.01 -6.80
C GLY A 162 5.22 6.75 -7.67
N ASP A 163 6.34 6.07 -7.89
CA ASP A 163 6.42 4.81 -8.65
C ASP A 163 7.00 3.63 -7.85
N GLY A 164 7.82 3.90 -6.82
CA GLY A 164 8.69 2.91 -6.20
C GLY A 164 8.51 2.74 -4.70
N ALA A 165 9.20 1.75 -4.13
CA ALA A 165 9.16 1.45 -2.69
C ALA A 165 9.66 2.62 -1.81
N ASN A 166 10.53 3.46 -2.36
CA ASN A 166 11.04 4.70 -1.78
C ASN A 166 9.95 5.76 -1.54
N ASP A 167 8.81 5.67 -2.24
CA ASP A 167 7.66 6.56 -2.07
C ASP A 167 6.62 6.02 -1.07
N LEU A 168 6.76 4.76 -0.64
CA LEU A 168 5.73 4.05 0.13
C LEU A 168 5.27 4.80 1.38
N GLU A 169 6.21 5.28 2.18
CA GLU A 169 5.89 6.04 3.39
C GLU A 169 5.33 7.43 3.05
N MET A 170 5.78 8.04 1.95
CA MET A 170 5.27 9.34 1.51
C MET A 170 3.79 9.24 1.09
N ILE A 171 3.44 8.22 0.30
CA ILE A 171 2.07 8.03 -0.18
C ILE A 171 1.10 7.65 0.93
N LYS A 172 1.54 6.85 1.91
CA LYS A 172 0.72 6.38 3.04
C LYS A 172 0.35 7.48 4.03
N ASN A 173 1.19 8.51 4.11
CA ASN A 173 1.00 9.57 5.09
C ASN A 173 0.28 10.79 4.50
N ALA A 174 0.13 10.88 3.17
CA ALA A 174 -0.60 11.95 2.51
C ALA A 174 -2.11 11.67 2.48
N LYS A 175 -2.92 12.71 2.25
CA LYS A 175 -4.37 12.53 2.06
C LYS A 175 -4.71 11.68 0.84
N ILE A 176 -3.95 11.88 -0.24
CA ILE A 176 -4.06 11.07 -1.47
C ILE A 176 -2.66 10.63 -1.88
N GLY A 177 -2.44 9.32 -1.86
CA GLY A 177 -1.30 8.63 -2.45
C GLY A 177 -1.65 8.09 -3.84
N ILE A 178 -0.95 8.56 -4.87
CA ILE A 178 -1.14 8.14 -6.26
C ILE A 178 0.07 7.32 -6.71
N ALA A 179 -0.17 6.06 -7.04
CA ALA A 179 0.79 5.19 -7.70
C ALA A 179 0.77 5.42 -9.22
N TYR A 180 1.81 6.06 -9.77
CA TYR A 180 1.93 6.34 -11.20
C TYR A 180 2.86 5.32 -11.87
N ASN A 181 2.31 4.53 -12.80
CA ASN A 181 2.98 3.44 -13.50
C ASN A 181 3.89 2.58 -12.58
N ALA A 182 3.40 2.36 -11.36
CA ALA A 182 4.25 1.99 -10.24
C ALA A 182 4.55 0.49 -10.14
N LYS A 183 5.53 0.14 -9.31
CA LYS A 183 5.82 -1.25 -8.90
C LYS A 183 4.71 -1.80 -8.00
N PRO A 184 4.50 -3.14 -7.94
CA PRO A 184 3.42 -3.75 -7.18
C PRO A 184 3.33 -3.29 -5.72
N ILE A 185 4.49 -3.19 -5.05
CA ILE A 185 4.58 -2.75 -3.65
C ILE A 185 3.95 -1.37 -3.41
N LEU A 186 4.10 -0.43 -4.34
CA LEU A 186 3.50 0.89 -4.20
C LEU A 186 2.01 0.87 -4.59
N LYS A 187 1.67 0.16 -5.67
CA LYS A 187 0.28 0.00 -6.14
C LYS A 187 -0.65 -0.54 -5.06
N GLU A 188 -0.21 -1.58 -4.36
CA GLU A 188 -0.99 -2.24 -3.30
C GLU A 188 -1.24 -1.35 -2.08
N ASN A 189 -0.51 -0.24 -1.94
CA ASN A 189 -0.56 0.65 -0.78
C ASN A 189 -1.00 2.08 -1.14
N ALA A 190 -1.32 2.36 -2.40
CA ALA A 190 -1.77 3.67 -2.86
C ALA A 190 -3.30 3.75 -2.88
N ASP A 191 -3.84 4.94 -2.61
CA ASP A 191 -5.27 5.22 -2.69
C ASP A 191 -5.77 5.14 -4.14
N VAL A 192 -4.93 5.59 -5.09
CA VAL A 192 -5.26 5.60 -6.52
C VAL A 192 -4.09 5.07 -7.35
N GLN A 193 -4.41 4.34 -8.41
CA GLN A 193 -3.43 3.80 -9.35
C GLN A 193 -3.65 4.38 -10.75
N ILE A 194 -2.61 4.97 -11.32
CA ILE A 194 -2.56 5.38 -12.73
C ILE A 194 -1.63 4.42 -13.45
N ASN A 195 -2.18 3.51 -14.27
CA ASN A 195 -1.40 2.50 -14.99
C ASN A 195 -1.01 2.91 -16.42
N GLU A 196 -1.50 4.07 -16.88
CA GLU A 196 -1.15 4.66 -18.17
C GLU A 196 -0.02 5.67 -18.00
N LYS A 197 0.92 5.76 -18.96
CA LYS A 197 2.02 6.75 -18.94
C LYS A 197 1.52 8.15 -19.36
N ASP A 198 0.58 8.70 -18.60
CA ASP A 198 0.03 10.03 -18.82
C ASP A 198 -0.32 10.72 -17.49
N LEU A 199 0.44 11.75 -17.14
CA LEU A 199 0.26 12.49 -15.89
C LEU A 199 -1.03 13.33 -15.88
N ARG A 200 -1.67 13.58 -17.04
CA ARG A 200 -2.94 14.34 -17.09
C ARG A 200 -4.05 13.68 -16.27
N LYS A 201 -3.98 12.36 -16.06
CA LYS A 201 -4.90 11.59 -15.21
C LYS A 201 -4.88 12.03 -13.74
N VAL A 202 -3.79 12.65 -13.28
CA VAL A 202 -3.74 13.26 -11.94
C VAL A 202 -4.78 14.38 -11.81
N LEU A 203 -5.04 15.13 -12.88
CA LEU A 203 -6.06 16.20 -12.85
C LEU A 203 -7.47 15.67 -12.64
N ASP A 204 -7.79 14.51 -13.22
CA ASP A 204 -9.11 13.87 -13.07
C ASP A 204 -9.34 13.51 -11.59
N ILE A 205 -8.34 12.91 -10.95
CA ILE A 205 -8.36 12.50 -9.53
C ILE A 205 -8.51 13.72 -8.62
N MET A 206 -7.73 14.78 -8.88
CA MET A 206 -7.77 16.02 -8.09
C MET A 206 -9.11 16.76 -8.25
N ALA A 207 -9.73 16.69 -9.43
CA ALA A 207 -11.03 17.29 -9.68
C ALA A 207 -12.18 16.58 -8.95
N ASP A 208 -12.09 15.27 -8.73
CA ASP A 208 -13.11 14.51 -8.01
C ASP A 208 -13.04 14.73 -6.49
N GLU A 209 -11.85 14.92 -5.90
CA GLU A 209 -11.72 15.33 -4.48
C GLU A 209 -12.38 16.69 -4.21
N GLU A 210 -12.23 17.64 -5.14
CA GLU A 210 -12.87 18.94 -5.02
C GLU A 210 -14.40 18.88 -5.07
N LYS A 211 -14.98 17.89 -5.77
CA LYS A 211 -16.44 17.71 -5.80
C LYS A 211 -16.94 17.14 -4.49
N ILE A 212 -16.28 16.09 -3.99
CA ILE A 212 -16.63 15.44 -2.72
C ILE A 212 -16.55 16.44 -1.57
N THR A 213 -15.46 17.22 -1.48
CA THR A 213 -15.31 18.23 -0.42
C THR A 213 -16.32 19.37 -0.52
N LYS A 214 -16.78 19.73 -1.73
CA LYS A 214 -17.82 20.76 -1.91
C LYS A 214 -19.22 20.23 -1.55
N GLU A 215 -19.49 18.94 -1.74
CA GLU A 215 -20.75 18.31 -1.35
C GLU A 215 -20.85 18.11 0.17
N GLU A 216 -19.77 17.67 0.85
CA GLU A 216 -19.73 17.51 2.31
C GLU A 216 -19.91 18.83 3.08
N VAL A 217 -19.32 19.93 2.60
CA VAL A 217 -19.45 21.26 3.23
C VAL A 217 -20.87 21.84 3.11
N VAL A 218 -21.65 21.40 2.12
CA VAL A 218 -23.05 21.81 1.95
C VAL A 218 -23.96 21.04 2.92
N GLU A 219 -23.64 19.79 3.27
CA GLU A 219 -24.41 19.01 4.26
C GLU A 219 -24.17 19.46 5.71
N GLU A 220 -22.94 19.86 6.08
CA GLU A 220 -22.61 20.27 7.47
C GLU A 220 -23.28 21.59 7.93
N THR A 221 -23.78 22.44 7.03
CA THR A 221 -24.43 23.71 7.40
C THR A 221 -25.92 23.61 7.69
N THR A 222 -26.52 22.42 7.56
CA THR A 222 -27.94 22.19 7.85
C THR A 222 -28.14 21.00 8.77
N GLN A 223 -27.91 21.16 10.09
CA GLN A 223 -28.57 20.31 11.10
C GLN A 223 -28.40 20.87 12.53
N GLU A 224 -29.53 21.23 13.15
CA GLU A 224 -29.73 21.17 14.62
C GLU A 224 -30.45 19.84 14.97
N PRO A 225 -30.39 19.36 16.22
CA PRO A 225 -30.11 17.96 16.50
C PRO A 225 -31.35 17.15 16.88
N GLU A 226 -31.50 15.93 16.35
CA GLU A 226 -32.33 14.89 16.97
C GLU A 226 -31.69 13.49 16.89
N THR A 227 -31.33 13.01 18.08
CA THR A 227 -31.46 11.65 18.64
C THR A 227 -31.07 10.40 17.84
N ILE A 228 -30.01 9.78 18.37
CA ILE A 228 -29.64 8.35 18.44
C ILE A 228 -30.80 7.35 18.23
N THR A 229 -30.64 6.46 17.24
CA THR A 229 -30.93 5.02 17.36
C THR A 229 -29.94 4.22 16.52
N THR A 230 -29.48 3.12 17.12
CA THR A 230 -28.52 2.13 16.64
C THR A 230 -29.14 1.10 15.69
N GLU A 231 -28.25 0.42 14.95
CA GLU A 231 -28.40 -0.86 14.22
C GLU A 231 -28.92 -0.82 12.77
N GLU A 232 -28.04 -1.14 11.82
CA GLU A 232 -28.32 -1.86 10.55
C GLU A 232 -26.96 -2.36 10.01
N GLU A 233 -26.59 -3.64 10.17
CA GLU A 233 -26.83 -4.74 9.21
C GLU A 233 -26.67 -4.36 7.73
N VAL A 234 -25.42 -4.42 7.24
CA VAL A 234 -25.13 -4.41 5.80
C VAL A 234 -25.57 -5.75 5.20
N LYS A 235 -26.73 -5.72 4.53
CA LYS A 235 -27.08 -6.69 3.49
C LYS A 235 -26.30 -6.33 2.23
N GLU A 236 -25.30 -7.11 1.88
CA GLU A 236 -24.75 -7.12 0.53
C GLU A 236 -25.80 -7.70 -0.42
N THR A 237 -26.34 -6.83 -1.26
CA THR A 237 -27.08 -7.17 -2.48
C THR A 237 -26.07 -7.57 -3.57
N GLU A 238 -26.15 -8.81 -4.02
CA GLU A 238 -25.52 -9.28 -5.25
C GLU A 238 -26.22 -8.64 -6.47
N GLU A 239 -25.66 -7.56 -6.99
CA GLU A 239 -25.80 -7.21 -8.41
C GLU A 239 -24.56 -7.74 -9.14
N VAL A 240 -24.71 -8.91 -9.77
CA VAL A 240 -23.74 -9.38 -10.76
C VAL A 240 -24.18 -8.80 -12.09
N ASN A 241 -23.42 -7.79 -12.55
CA ASN A 241 -23.38 -7.35 -13.94
C ASN A 241 -23.14 -8.55 -14.85
N GLU A 242 -23.94 -8.63 -15.90
CA GLU A 242 -23.74 -9.52 -17.04
C GLU A 242 -22.43 -9.12 -17.74
N GLU A 243 -21.34 -9.84 -17.46
CA GLU A 243 -20.10 -9.72 -18.23
C GLU A 243 -20.16 -10.55 -19.52
N GLU A 244 -19.63 -9.92 -20.56
CA GLU A 244 -19.26 -10.45 -21.86
C GLU A 244 -18.54 -11.80 -21.73
N VAL A 245 -19.08 -12.82 -22.41
CA VAL A 245 -18.38 -14.08 -22.59
C VAL A 245 -17.49 -13.96 -23.81
N VAL A 246 -16.19 -13.89 -23.53
CA VAL A 246 -15.08 -14.11 -24.47
C VAL A 246 -15.19 -15.54 -25.00
N GLU A 247 -15.32 -15.67 -26.33
CA GLU A 247 -15.10 -16.91 -27.06
C GLU A 247 -13.64 -17.36 -26.88
N ASN A 248 -13.45 -18.61 -26.43
CA ASN A 248 -12.38 -19.50 -26.88
C ASN A 248 -12.62 -20.94 -26.37
N ASP A 249 -13.17 -21.74 -27.27
CA ASP A 249 -12.75 -23.08 -27.72
C ASP A 249 -12.38 -24.23 -26.76
N GLU A 250 -12.92 -25.39 -27.17
CA GLU A 250 -12.49 -26.79 -26.97
C GLU A 250 -12.93 -27.56 -25.71
N ALA A 251 -14.15 -28.13 -25.80
CA ALA A 251 -14.39 -29.55 -25.54
C ALA A 251 -15.61 -30.02 -26.34
N GLU A 252 -15.39 -30.84 -27.37
CA GLU A 252 -16.46 -31.55 -28.09
C GLU A 252 -17.15 -32.56 -27.15
N GLU A 253 -18.22 -32.14 -26.46
CA GLU A 253 -19.18 -33.09 -25.90
C GLU A 253 -20.16 -33.49 -27.02
N GLU A 254 -20.22 -34.80 -27.32
CA GLU A 254 -21.21 -35.38 -28.23
C GLU A 254 -22.62 -35.00 -27.77
N THR A 255 -23.19 -33.97 -28.42
CA THR A 255 -24.57 -33.56 -28.17
C THR A 255 -25.50 -34.67 -28.64
N ILE A 256 -26.01 -35.46 -27.71
CA ILE A 256 -27.00 -36.49 -28.00
C ILE A 256 -28.24 -35.79 -28.58
N ASP A 257 -28.56 -36.07 -29.83
CA ASP A 257 -29.78 -35.57 -30.46
C ASP A 257 -31.00 -36.31 -29.89
N TYR A 258 -31.57 -35.73 -28.84
CA TYR A 258 -32.75 -36.23 -28.13
C TYR A 258 -34.00 -36.36 -29.01
N SER A 259 -34.00 -35.80 -30.22
CA SER A 259 -35.12 -35.91 -31.16
C SER A 259 -35.27 -37.32 -31.78
N ILE A 260 -34.22 -38.14 -31.73
CA ILE A 260 -34.16 -39.47 -32.37
C ILE A 260 -34.54 -40.60 -31.39
N LEU A 261 -34.63 -40.33 -30.09
CA LEU A 261 -34.80 -41.35 -29.05
C LEU A 261 -36.27 -41.76 -28.80
N ASN A 262 -36.50 -43.06 -28.58
CA ASN A 262 -37.80 -43.59 -28.18
C ASN A 262 -38.11 -43.29 -26.70
N PHE A 263 -39.39 -43.27 -26.30
CA PHE A 263 -39.83 -42.91 -24.95
C PHE A 263 -39.16 -43.72 -23.83
N GLN A 264 -38.91 -45.03 -24.04
CA GLN A 264 -38.19 -45.87 -23.08
C GLN A 264 -36.70 -45.51 -22.96
N GLN A 265 -36.06 -45.07 -24.05
CA GLN A 265 -34.67 -44.64 -24.07
C GLN A 265 -34.53 -43.27 -23.38
N LEU A 266 -35.46 -42.33 -23.62
CA LEU A 266 -35.53 -41.05 -22.90
C LEU A 266 -35.72 -41.23 -21.38
N LEU A 267 -36.50 -42.23 -20.97
CA LEU A 267 -36.70 -42.55 -19.55
C LEU A 267 -35.44 -43.14 -18.89
N GLN A 268 -34.67 -43.94 -19.62
CA GLN A 268 -33.39 -44.47 -19.15
C GLN A 268 -32.35 -43.35 -19.03
N CYS A 269 -32.21 -42.49 -20.05
CA CYS A 269 -31.34 -41.32 -20.01
C CYS A 269 -31.70 -40.37 -18.85
N LYS A 270 -32.99 -40.18 -18.57
CA LYS A 270 -33.41 -39.39 -17.41
C LYS A 270 -32.93 -40.00 -16.09
N ARG A 271 -33.06 -41.33 -15.92
CA ARG A 271 -32.64 -42.01 -14.68
C ARG A 271 -31.13 -41.96 -14.46
N THR A 272 -30.33 -42.07 -15.52
CA THR A 272 -28.87 -41.96 -15.43
C THR A 272 -28.47 -40.53 -15.08
N LEU A 273 -29.05 -39.53 -15.74
CA LEU A 273 -28.82 -38.11 -15.44
C LEU A 273 -29.27 -37.73 -14.02
N GLU A 274 -30.38 -38.30 -13.52
CA GLU A 274 -30.83 -38.08 -12.14
C GLU A 274 -29.87 -38.69 -11.10
N SER A 275 -29.29 -39.86 -11.37
CA SER A 275 -28.28 -40.49 -10.51
C SER A 275 -26.97 -39.68 -10.50
N GLU A 276 -26.47 -39.30 -11.67
CA GLU A 276 -25.28 -38.46 -11.81
C GLU A 276 -25.47 -37.11 -11.10
N LEU A 277 -26.66 -36.53 -11.18
CA LEU A 277 -27.01 -35.30 -10.48
C LEU A 277 -27.03 -35.46 -8.96
N THR A 278 -27.47 -36.61 -8.42
CA THR A 278 -27.38 -36.86 -6.98
C THR A 278 -25.93 -36.96 -6.50
N ASP A 279 -25.08 -37.60 -7.28
CA ASP A 279 -23.65 -37.75 -6.95
C ASP A 279 -22.93 -36.39 -7.00
N LEU A 280 -23.17 -35.60 -8.05
CA LEU A 280 -22.63 -34.24 -8.18
C LEU A 280 -23.10 -33.31 -7.06
N LYS A 281 -24.37 -33.43 -6.62
CA LYS A 281 -24.89 -32.67 -5.47
C LYS A 281 -24.18 -33.03 -4.18
N ASN A 282 -23.95 -34.33 -3.91
CA ASN A 282 -23.25 -34.77 -2.72
C ASN A 282 -21.79 -34.27 -2.70
N VAL A 283 -21.11 -34.30 -3.84
CA VAL A 283 -19.75 -33.76 -3.99
C VAL A 283 -19.73 -32.25 -3.74
N ARG A 284 -20.65 -31.50 -4.37
CA ARG A 284 -20.78 -30.05 -4.16
C ARG A 284 -21.05 -29.70 -2.69
N ASP A 285 -21.95 -30.42 -2.05
CA ASP A 285 -22.33 -30.13 -0.66
C ASP A 285 -21.17 -30.41 0.30
N LYS A 286 -20.39 -31.47 0.06
CA LYS A 286 -19.16 -31.74 0.80
C LYS A 286 -18.11 -30.63 0.61
N MET A 287 -17.89 -30.18 -0.63
CA MET A 287 -16.94 -29.09 -0.92
C MET A 287 -17.38 -27.78 -0.27
N ASN A 288 -18.67 -27.48 -0.26
CA ASN A 288 -19.22 -26.31 0.44
C ASN A 288 -19.01 -26.38 1.96
N GLU A 289 -19.07 -27.56 2.58
CA GLU A 289 -18.75 -27.73 3.99
C GLU A 289 -17.26 -27.48 4.27
N GLU A 290 -16.38 -27.98 3.42
CA GLU A 290 -14.93 -27.71 3.49
C GLU A 290 -14.64 -26.21 3.33
N THR A 291 -15.26 -25.53 2.36
CA THR A 291 -15.13 -24.08 2.18
C THR A 291 -15.59 -23.31 3.42
N LYS A 292 -16.67 -23.74 4.08
CA LYS A 292 -17.14 -23.14 5.34
C LYS A 292 -16.15 -23.35 6.49
N ALA A 293 -15.46 -24.48 6.55
CA ALA A 293 -14.43 -24.74 7.55
C ALA A 293 -13.23 -23.80 7.35
N PHE A 294 -12.72 -23.68 6.12
CA PHE A 294 -11.62 -22.76 5.80
C PHE A 294 -11.97 -21.30 6.08
N ARG A 295 -13.23 -20.89 5.81
CA ARG A 295 -13.71 -19.55 6.17
C ARG A 295 -13.63 -19.30 7.67
N LYS A 296 -14.08 -20.24 8.51
CA LYS A 296 -14.02 -20.10 9.98
C LYS A 296 -12.58 -20.01 10.48
N GLU A 297 -11.70 -20.89 10.01
CA GLU A 297 -10.28 -20.88 10.40
C GLU A 297 -9.61 -19.55 10.01
N ARG A 298 -9.88 -19.05 8.79
CA ARG A 298 -9.39 -17.75 8.32
C ARG A 298 -9.89 -16.61 9.20
N ASP A 299 -11.19 -16.58 9.50
CA ASP A 299 -11.81 -15.51 10.28
C ASP A 299 -11.27 -15.51 11.73
N GLU A 300 -11.01 -16.68 12.32
CA GLU A 300 -10.35 -16.83 13.62
C GLU A 300 -8.90 -16.35 13.61
N LEU A 301 -8.12 -16.68 12.58
CA LEU A 301 -6.74 -16.21 12.41
C LEU A 301 -6.68 -14.69 12.22
N ASN A 302 -7.58 -14.14 11.41
CA ASN A 302 -7.68 -12.69 11.21
C ASN A 302 -8.08 -11.95 12.49
N GLN A 303 -8.95 -12.54 13.32
CA GLN A 303 -9.28 -11.97 14.61
C GLN A 303 -8.06 -11.97 15.55
N LYS A 304 -7.35 -13.09 15.66
CA LYS A 304 -6.10 -13.18 16.43
C LYS A 304 -5.04 -12.20 15.93
N LEU A 305 -4.93 -12.02 14.61
CA LEU A 305 -4.02 -11.05 13.99
C LEU A 305 -4.36 -9.63 14.46
N LYS A 306 -5.65 -9.23 14.39
CA LYS A 306 -6.10 -7.91 14.84
C LYS A 306 -5.82 -7.68 16.33
N ASP A 307 -6.09 -8.67 17.17
CA ASP A 307 -5.87 -8.58 18.61
C ASP A 307 -4.36 -8.47 18.92
N THR A 308 -3.52 -9.24 18.24
CA THR A 308 -2.05 -9.22 18.41
C THR A 308 -1.46 -7.92 17.89
N LEU A 309 -1.96 -7.41 16.76
CA LEU A 309 -1.57 -6.13 16.19
C LEU A 309 -1.88 -4.98 17.15
N LYS A 310 -3.04 -5.00 17.79
CA LYS A 310 -3.43 -3.99 18.78
C LYS A 310 -2.44 -3.95 19.95
N ILE A 311 -2.08 -5.12 20.49
CA ILE A 311 -1.08 -5.24 21.57
C ILE A 311 0.29 -4.71 21.11
N ALA A 312 0.72 -5.03 19.89
CA ALA A 312 1.98 -4.54 19.33
C ALA A 312 1.99 -3.01 19.17
N LEU A 313 0.87 -2.42 18.72
CA LEU A 313 0.71 -0.97 18.59
C LEU A 313 0.74 -0.28 19.95
N ASP A 314 0.08 -0.83 20.97
CA ASP A 314 0.12 -0.29 22.33
C ASP A 314 1.56 -0.29 22.90
N LYS A 315 2.33 -1.36 22.63
CA LYS A 315 3.75 -1.44 23.00
C LYS A 315 4.61 -0.43 22.25
N ARG A 316 4.33 -0.19 20.96
CA ARG A 316 5.01 0.86 20.18
C ARG A 316 4.75 2.24 20.77
N ASN A 317 3.49 2.56 21.09
CA ASN A 317 3.12 3.83 21.69
C ASN A 317 3.81 4.03 23.05
N THR A 318 3.82 2.98 23.88
CA THR A 318 4.53 2.99 25.18
C THR A 318 6.02 3.25 25.00
N ARG A 319 6.67 2.63 24.00
CA ARG A 319 8.08 2.88 23.67
C ARG A 319 8.30 4.33 23.25
N ASP A 320 7.40 4.89 22.44
CA ASP A 320 7.53 6.25 21.92
C ASP A 320 7.37 7.28 23.04
N GLU A 321 6.47 7.04 24.01
CA GLU A 321 6.36 7.82 25.24
C GLU A 321 7.66 7.78 26.06
N ILE A 322 8.23 6.59 26.29
CA ILE A 322 9.50 6.45 27.02
C ILE A 322 10.63 7.17 26.28
N ASN A 323 10.70 7.05 24.96
CA ASN A 323 11.73 7.72 24.14
C ASN A 323 11.61 9.24 24.22
N LYS A 324 10.38 9.77 24.29
CA LYS A 324 10.15 11.20 24.53
C LYS A 324 10.69 11.62 25.89
N GLU A 325 10.40 10.88 26.95
CA GLU A 325 10.96 11.16 28.29
C GLU A 325 12.50 11.06 28.29
N VAL A 326 13.09 10.09 27.59
CA VAL A 326 14.55 9.99 27.41
C VAL A 326 15.09 11.24 26.74
N HIS A 327 14.41 11.75 25.71
CA HIS A 327 14.86 12.93 24.99
C HIS A 327 14.80 14.18 25.87
N GLU A 328 13.70 14.39 26.59
CA GLU A 328 13.54 15.51 27.53
C GLU A 328 14.63 15.50 28.62
N ASN A 329 14.92 14.33 29.21
CA ASN A 329 15.99 14.21 30.20
C ASN A 329 17.39 14.41 29.58
N LYS A 330 17.62 14.01 28.32
CA LYS A 330 18.88 14.30 27.60
C LYS A 330 19.05 15.81 27.36
N GLU A 331 17.98 16.52 27.02
CA GLU A 331 18.02 17.98 26.83
C GLU A 331 18.33 18.70 28.14
N LEU A 332 17.63 18.36 29.23
CA LEU A 332 17.89 18.93 30.56
C LEU A 332 19.32 18.67 31.02
N ARG A 333 19.86 17.47 30.76
CA ARG A 333 21.25 17.12 31.03
C ARG A 333 22.22 17.96 30.19
N ASN A 334 21.94 18.14 28.90
CA ASN A 334 22.79 18.93 28.02
C ASN A 334 22.79 20.41 28.43
N GLN A 335 21.64 20.97 28.81
CA GLN A 335 21.53 22.33 29.37
C GLN A 335 22.36 22.47 30.65
N CYS A 336 22.23 21.53 31.61
CA CYS A 336 23.06 21.53 32.81
C CYS A 336 24.56 21.45 32.50
N ASN A 337 24.97 20.65 31.50
CA ASN A 337 26.36 20.53 31.09
C ASN A 337 26.88 21.79 30.39
N GLU A 338 26.05 22.48 29.60
CA GLU A 338 26.42 23.77 28.99
C GLU A 338 26.60 24.87 30.04
N GLU A 339 25.70 24.93 31.02
CA GLU A 339 25.82 25.83 32.17
C GLU A 339 27.08 25.52 32.98
N LEU A 340 27.35 24.24 33.24
CA LEU A 340 28.57 23.80 33.93
C LEU A 340 29.83 24.19 33.15
N LYS A 341 29.83 24.06 31.83
CA LYS A 341 30.95 24.47 30.97
C LYS A 341 31.20 25.98 31.01
N LYS A 342 30.15 26.81 31.12
CA LYS A 342 30.27 28.26 31.27
C LYS A 342 30.90 28.63 32.62
N VAL A 343 30.47 27.97 33.71
CA VAL A 343 31.03 28.17 35.06
C VAL A 343 32.49 27.69 35.12
N GLU A 344 32.82 26.56 34.51
CA GLU A 344 34.20 26.06 34.44
C GLU A 344 35.15 26.93 33.60
N TRP A 345 34.62 27.61 32.57
CA TRP A 345 35.40 28.53 31.75
C TRP A 345 35.66 29.87 32.47
N ASN A 346 34.66 30.35 33.23
CA ASN A 346 34.79 31.56 34.05
C ASN A 346 35.74 31.38 35.24
N SER A 347 35.81 30.19 35.82
CA SER A 347 36.68 29.91 36.98
C SER A 347 38.17 29.76 36.63
N GLY A 348 38.59 30.12 35.41
CA GLY A 348 39.99 30.48 35.12
C GLY A 348 41.04 29.39 35.40
N LYS A 349 40.67 28.11 35.52
CA LYS A 349 41.57 27.00 35.91
C LYS A 349 42.88 26.96 35.12
N LYS A 350 42.83 27.32 33.84
CA LYS A 350 44.01 27.36 32.96
C LYS A 350 44.95 28.53 33.29
N GLU A 351 44.39 29.69 33.67
CA GLU A 351 45.15 30.85 34.14
C GLU A 351 45.75 30.59 35.53
N ILE A 352 44.99 29.98 36.44
CA ILE A 352 45.47 29.57 37.76
C ILE A 352 46.68 28.63 37.62
N SER A 353 46.57 27.60 36.77
CA SER A 353 47.66 26.64 36.53
C SER A 353 48.91 27.30 35.91
N ASN A 354 48.73 28.27 34.99
CA ASN A 354 49.83 28.98 34.36
C ASN A 354 50.56 29.90 35.36
N ILE A 355 49.80 30.62 36.20
CA ILE A 355 50.34 31.47 37.26
C ILE A 355 51.12 30.63 38.28
N GLN A 356 50.61 29.46 38.67
CA GLN A 356 51.32 28.53 39.57
C GLN A 356 52.61 27.96 38.96
N ALA A 357 52.60 27.62 37.67
CA ALA A 357 53.80 27.17 36.97
C ALA A 357 54.86 28.29 36.87
N GLU A 358 54.44 29.54 36.67
CA GLU A 358 55.34 30.71 36.63
C GLU A 358 55.94 31.01 38.01
N ILE A 359 55.15 30.94 39.08
CA ILE A 359 55.62 31.05 40.47
C ILE A 359 56.68 29.97 40.75
N ASN A 360 56.39 28.70 40.47
CA ASN A 360 57.32 27.59 40.69
C ASN A 360 58.63 27.75 39.89
N LYS A 361 58.55 28.30 38.68
CA LYS A 361 59.72 28.56 37.83
C LYS A 361 60.58 29.67 38.41
N ILE A 362 59.97 30.73 38.94
CA ILE A 362 60.67 31.83 39.60
C ILE A 362 61.32 31.34 40.90
N ASP A 363 60.60 30.60 41.75
CA ASP A 363 61.12 30.04 43.00
C ASP A 363 62.29 29.09 42.75
N LYS A 364 62.19 28.21 41.74
CA LYS A 364 63.30 27.33 41.34
C LYS A 364 64.50 28.13 40.85
N THR A 365 64.28 29.28 40.20
CA THR A 365 65.35 30.16 39.73
C THR A 365 66.06 30.86 40.89
N ILE A 366 65.30 31.29 41.91
CA ILE A 366 65.83 31.86 43.16
C ILE A 366 66.64 30.82 43.93
N GLN A 367 66.16 29.56 43.99
CA GLN A 367 66.82 28.49 44.74
C GLN A 367 68.09 27.94 44.07
N THR A 368 68.20 27.98 42.74
CA THR A 368 69.27 27.28 42.00
C THR A 368 70.37 28.19 41.47
N LYS A 369 70.18 29.52 41.45
CA LYS A 369 71.16 30.48 40.91
C LYS A 369 71.62 31.47 41.96
N VAL A 370 72.92 31.72 42.03
CA VAL A 370 73.50 32.82 42.81
C VAL A 370 73.21 34.13 42.06
N LEU A 371 72.30 34.94 42.61
CA LEU A 371 71.82 36.19 42.01
C LEU A 371 72.33 37.39 42.82
N ASP A 372 72.36 38.56 42.18
CA ASP A 372 72.60 39.84 42.86
C ASP A 372 71.32 40.25 43.62
N ILE A 373 71.48 40.84 44.80
CA ILE A 373 70.40 41.21 45.74
C ILE A 373 69.29 42.04 45.08
N ARG A 374 69.63 42.86 44.08
CA ARG A 374 68.63 43.63 43.33
C ARG A 374 67.73 42.74 42.46
N LYS A 375 68.31 41.75 41.77
CA LYS A 375 67.57 40.83 40.89
C LYS A 375 66.72 39.83 41.69
N GLU A 376 67.22 39.41 42.85
CA GLU A 376 66.46 38.56 43.77
C GLU A 376 65.22 39.28 44.31
N ASN A 377 65.37 40.54 44.75
CA ASN A 377 64.24 41.36 45.20
C ASN A 377 63.19 41.62 44.11
N GLU A 378 63.59 41.77 42.84
CA GLU A 378 62.64 41.89 41.72
C GLU A 378 61.85 40.61 41.49
N LEU A 379 62.50 39.44 41.57
CA LEU A 379 61.83 38.14 41.43
C LEU A 379 60.86 37.88 42.59
N VAL A 380 61.26 38.21 43.83
CA VAL A 380 60.39 38.09 45.01
C VAL A 380 59.16 39.00 44.93
N LYS A 381 59.33 40.24 44.44
CA LYS A 381 58.21 41.15 44.22
C LYS A 381 57.23 40.62 43.17
N ARG A 382 57.76 40.05 42.08
CA ARG A 382 56.96 39.41 41.02
C ARG A 382 56.20 38.17 41.54
N VAL A 383 56.81 37.35 42.40
CA VAL A 383 56.12 36.25 43.08
C VAL A 383 54.97 36.79 43.92
N SER A 384 55.20 37.80 44.76
CA SER A 384 54.17 38.44 45.60
C SER A 384 52.98 38.97 44.77
N ASP A 385 53.25 39.61 43.64
CA ASP A 385 52.21 40.15 42.76
C ASP A 385 51.40 39.02 42.08
N LEU A 386 52.07 37.94 41.62
CA LEU A 386 51.42 36.74 41.09
C LEU A 386 50.60 36.01 42.18
N THR A 387 51.09 35.96 43.43
CA THR A 387 50.35 35.35 44.54
C THR A 387 49.10 36.14 44.89
N LYS A 388 49.15 37.48 44.81
CA LYS A 388 47.99 38.36 44.99
C LYS A 388 46.94 38.17 43.88
N GLN A 389 47.37 37.96 42.64
CA GLN A 389 46.46 37.65 41.53
C GLN A 389 45.75 36.31 41.75
N LEU A 390 46.49 35.28 42.16
CA LEU A 390 45.95 33.94 42.45
C LEU A 390 44.89 33.98 43.58
N LYS A 391 45.16 34.74 44.64
CA LYS A 391 44.24 34.90 45.78
C LYS A 391 42.95 35.66 45.44
N LYS A 392 42.97 36.47 44.38
CA LYS A 392 41.81 37.24 43.89
C LYS A 392 40.89 36.42 42.97
N ILE A 393 41.43 35.35 42.37
CA ILE A 393 40.69 34.39 41.53
C ILE A 393 40.09 33.28 42.41
N GLN A 394 40.72 32.94 43.54
CA GLN A 394 40.21 31.93 44.47
C GLN A 394 39.00 32.36 45.32
N SER A 395 38.58 33.64 45.29
CA SER A 395 37.46 34.12 46.12
C SER A 395 36.06 33.78 45.58
N ASP A 396 35.95 33.11 44.43
CA ASP A 396 34.68 32.73 43.82
C ASP A 396 34.10 31.42 44.43
N GLU A 397 34.07 31.31 45.76
CA GLU A 397 33.48 30.16 46.49
C GLU A 397 31.99 29.92 46.13
N GLU A 398 31.29 30.94 45.63
CA GLU A 398 29.92 30.79 45.14
C GLU A 398 29.84 30.07 43.79
N GLU A 399 30.82 30.25 42.90
CA GLU A 399 30.87 29.56 41.60
C GLU A 399 31.19 28.07 41.76
N GLU A 400 31.97 27.71 42.77
CA GLU A 400 32.27 26.30 43.08
C GLU A 400 31.03 25.57 43.66
N LYS A 401 30.20 26.27 44.44
CA LYS A 401 28.93 25.73 44.95
C LYS A 401 27.87 25.58 43.85
N THR A 402 27.81 26.50 42.89
CA THR A 402 26.88 26.38 41.75
C THR A 402 27.32 25.28 40.79
N ALA A 403 28.63 25.13 40.54
CA ALA A 403 29.17 24.03 39.74
C ALA A 403 28.89 22.65 40.35
N THR A 404 29.04 22.50 41.66
CA THR A 404 28.73 21.23 42.36
C THR A 404 27.25 20.87 42.30
N GLN A 405 26.34 21.84 42.49
CA GLN A 405 24.90 21.63 42.35
C GLN A 405 24.46 21.29 40.92
N LEU A 406 25.07 21.92 39.91
CA LEU A 406 24.82 21.58 38.50
C LEU A 406 25.30 20.18 38.14
N LYS A 407 26.41 19.75 38.74
CA LYS A 407 26.95 18.41 38.56
C LYS A 407 26.04 17.34 39.15
N GLU A 408 25.55 17.53 40.36
CA GLU A 408 24.57 16.62 41.01
C GLU A 408 23.27 16.51 40.19
N LYS A 409 22.76 17.65 39.67
CA LYS A 409 21.59 17.64 38.78
C LYS A 409 21.84 16.90 37.47
N SER A 410 23.02 17.09 36.86
CA SER A 410 23.40 16.39 35.63
C SER A 410 23.53 14.88 35.83
N GLU A 411 24.12 14.44 36.94
CA GLU A 411 24.22 13.02 37.31
C GLU A 411 22.83 12.39 37.53
N LEU A 412 21.89 13.11 38.14
CA LEU A 412 20.51 12.66 38.32
C LEU A 412 19.78 12.46 36.98
N TYR A 413 19.92 13.41 36.04
CA TYR A 413 19.33 13.27 34.70
C TYR A 413 20.02 12.17 33.90
N HIS A 414 21.33 12.00 34.05
CA HIS A 414 22.05 10.90 33.42
C HIS A 414 21.53 9.53 33.90
N GLN A 415 21.36 9.36 35.22
CA GLN A 415 20.81 8.13 35.79
C GLN A 415 19.40 7.83 35.27
N LYS A 416 18.53 8.85 35.22
CA LYS A 416 17.17 8.71 34.64
C LYS A 416 17.19 8.31 33.17
N VAL A 417 18.10 8.89 32.37
CA VAL A 417 18.25 8.52 30.95
C VAL A 417 18.64 7.05 30.80
N VAL A 418 19.54 6.54 31.65
CA VAL A 418 19.95 5.13 31.61
C VAL A 418 18.76 4.22 31.96
N GLU A 419 18.07 4.49 33.06
CA GLU A 419 16.90 3.69 33.47
C GLU A 419 15.76 3.69 32.44
N LEU A 420 15.46 4.84 31.83
CA LEU A 420 14.45 4.94 30.79
C LEU A 420 14.89 4.30 29.48
N SER A 421 16.18 4.38 29.13
CA SER A 421 16.74 3.71 27.96
C SER A 421 16.66 2.19 28.08
N ASP A 422 16.97 1.63 29.25
CA ASP A 422 16.85 0.19 29.51
C ASP A 422 15.39 -0.27 29.41
N LYS A 423 14.44 0.53 29.94
CA LYS A 423 13.00 0.27 29.81
C LYS A 423 12.54 0.34 28.35
N ALA A 424 12.97 1.33 27.58
CA ALA A 424 12.65 1.45 26.16
C ALA A 424 13.17 0.24 25.37
N GLN A 425 14.37 -0.22 25.69
CA GLN A 425 14.97 -1.39 25.05
C GLN A 425 14.22 -2.68 25.38
N ALA A 426 13.77 -2.87 26.63
CA ALA A 426 12.94 -4.01 27.01
C ALA A 426 11.58 -4.02 26.28
N VAL A 427 10.90 -2.87 26.20
CA VAL A 427 9.64 -2.75 25.44
C VAL A 427 9.87 -2.97 23.94
N HIS A 428 11.01 -2.53 23.41
CA HIS A 428 11.40 -2.77 22.02
C HIS A 428 11.60 -4.26 21.71
N GLU A 429 12.26 -5.00 22.60
CA GLU A 429 12.43 -6.45 22.47
C GLU A 429 11.09 -7.20 22.52
N GLU A 430 10.23 -6.87 23.49
CA GLU A 430 8.87 -7.43 23.56
C GLU A 430 8.09 -7.13 22.26
N MET A 431 8.19 -5.90 21.75
CA MET A 431 7.53 -5.49 20.51
C MET A 431 8.00 -6.33 19.32
N ILE A 432 9.30 -6.57 19.17
CA ILE A 432 9.85 -7.42 18.11
C ILE A 432 9.29 -8.85 18.19
N GLU A 433 9.15 -9.42 19.39
CA GLU A 433 8.54 -10.74 19.54
C GLU A 433 7.08 -10.78 19.06
N TYR A 434 6.31 -9.72 19.32
CA TYR A 434 4.93 -9.63 18.83
C TYR A 434 4.88 -9.47 17.31
N PHE A 435 5.77 -8.69 16.69
CA PHE A 435 5.84 -8.58 15.23
C PHE A 435 6.21 -9.92 14.57
N ASN A 436 7.17 -10.66 15.12
CA ASN A 436 7.49 -12.00 14.62
C ASN A 436 6.29 -12.97 14.74
N LYS A 437 5.49 -12.86 15.81
CA LYS A 437 4.24 -13.63 15.96
C LYS A 437 3.18 -13.21 14.93
N ILE A 438 3.07 -11.91 14.64
CA ILE A 438 2.16 -11.38 13.62
C ILE A 438 2.55 -11.91 12.24
N ASP A 439 3.83 -11.89 11.89
CA ASP A 439 4.30 -12.40 10.60
C ASP A 439 3.99 -13.89 10.43
N GLY A 440 4.17 -14.70 11.49
CA GLY A 440 3.76 -16.11 11.48
C GLY A 440 2.26 -16.31 11.32
N ILE A 441 1.43 -15.56 12.05
CA ILE A 441 -0.05 -15.63 11.93
C ILE A 441 -0.49 -15.16 10.54
N ARG A 442 0.19 -14.17 9.95
CA ARG A 442 -0.09 -13.65 8.62
C ARG A 442 0.18 -14.70 7.55
N GLU A 443 1.33 -15.38 7.62
CA GLU A 443 1.65 -16.48 6.70
C GLU A 443 0.62 -17.62 6.79
N GLU A 444 0.21 -17.99 8.01
CA GLU A 444 -0.87 -18.98 8.21
C GLU A 444 -2.22 -18.50 7.65
N ALA A 445 -2.57 -17.23 7.86
CA ALA A 445 -3.82 -16.64 7.39
C ALA A 445 -3.86 -16.57 5.85
N ASP A 446 -2.77 -16.16 5.21
CA ASP A 446 -2.64 -16.08 3.76
C ASP A 446 -2.70 -17.48 3.13
N GLY A 447 -2.06 -18.48 3.75
CA GLY A 447 -2.17 -19.88 3.33
C GLY A 447 -3.62 -20.39 3.39
N LYS A 448 -4.33 -20.13 4.48
CA LYS A 448 -5.75 -20.50 4.63
C LYS A 448 -6.67 -19.73 3.70
N HIS A 449 -6.34 -18.49 3.37
CA HIS A 449 -7.06 -17.70 2.38
C HIS A 449 -6.92 -18.31 0.97
N GLN A 450 -5.71 -18.76 0.61
CA GLN A 450 -5.48 -19.44 -0.66
C GLN A 450 -6.25 -20.77 -0.73
N ASP A 451 -6.25 -21.56 0.34
CA ASP A 451 -7.04 -22.79 0.44
C ASP A 451 -8.54 -22.52 0.28
N PHE A 452 -9.05 -21.44 0.88
CA PHE A 452 -10.44 -21.01 0.73
C PHE A 452 -10.77 -20.62 -0.72
N ILE A 453 -9.91 -19.85 -1.40
CA ILE A 453 -10.12 -19.48 -2.81
C ILE A 453 -10.16 -20.73 -3.69
N ASN A 454 -9.19 -21.64 -3.51
CA ASN A 454 -9.10 -22.88 -4.28
C ASN A 454 -10.35 -23.75 -4.07
N SER A 455 -10.77 -23.93 -2.80
CA SER A 455 -11.98 -24.68 -2.45
C SER A 455 -13.24 -24.04 -3.03
N ARG A 456 -13.36 -22.70 -2.96
CA ARG A 456 -14.49 -21.95 -3.53
C ARG A 456 -14.57 -22.11 -5.03
N ASN A 457 -13.47 -21.93 -5.76
CA ASN A 457 -13.45 -22.06 -7.22
C ASN A 457 -13.81 -23.49 -7.65
N ALA A 458 -13.29 -24.50 -6.93
CA ALA A 458 -13.62 -25.89 -7.21
C ALA A 458 -15.10 -26.22 -6.91
N ALA A 459 -15.69 -25.62 -5.86
CA ALA A 459 -17.11 -25.74 -5.57
C ALA A 459 -18.00 -25.05 -6.63
N THR A 460 -17.59 -23.88 -7.14
CA THR A 460 -18.28 -23.16 -8.22
C THR A 460 -18.27 -23.96 -9.52
N ALA A 461 -17.14 -24.55 -9.90
CA ALA A 461 -17.04 -25.42 -11.08
C ALA A 461 -18.00 -26.62 -10.98
N LYS A 462 -18.07 -27.28 -9.81
CA LYS A 462 -19.05 -28.36 -9.58
C LYS A 462 -20.50 -27.85 -9.58
N HIS A 463 -20.74 -26.63 -9.14
CA HIS A 463 -22.06 -26.02 -9.20
C HIS A 463 -22.50 -25.75 -10.66
N GLU A 464 -21.58 -25.36 -11.53
CA GLU A 464 -21.81 -25.20 -12.97
C GLU A 464 -22.12 -26.53 -13.66
N GLU A 465 -21.36 -27.60 -13.33
CA GLU A 465 -21.67 -28.97 -13.80
C GLU A 465 -23.09 -29.40 -13.39
N VAL A 466 -23.50 -29.12 -12.15
CA VAL A 466 -24.86 -29.39 -11.67
C VAL A 466 -25.90 -28.58 -12.46
N LYS A 467 -25.63 -27.30 -12.77
CA LYS A 467 -26.51 -26.46 -13.60
C LYS A 467 -26.64 -27.01 -15.02
N ALA A 468 -25.54 -27.45 -15.63
CA ALA A 468 -25.54 -28.06 -16.95
C ALA A 468 -26.40 -29.33 -16.98
N LYS A 469 -26.19 -30.26 -16.04
CA LYS A 469 -26.99 -31.49 -15.91
C LYS A 469 -28.47 -31.21 -15.61
N LEU A 470 -28.79 -30.19 -14.82
CA LEU A 470 -30.18 -29.73 -14.63
C LEU A 470 -30.81 -29.23 -15.93
N SER A 471 -30.06 -28.50 -16.76
CA SER A 471 -30.51 -28.02 -18.07
C SER A 471 -30.77 -29.19 -19.03
N GLU A 472 -29.90 -30.20 -19.06
CA GLU A 472 -30.10 -31.43 -19.83
C GLU A 472 -31.37 -32.18 -19.40
N ILE A 473 -31.58 -32.35 -18.10
CA ILE A 473 -32.80 -32.99 -17.58
C ILE A 473 -34.05 -32.19 -17.98
N ARG A 474 -34.00 -30.85 -17.99
CA ARG A 474 -35.11 -30.01 -18.49
C ARG A 474 -35.37 -30.23 -19.98
N LYS A 475 -34.32 -30.33 -20.81
CA LYS A 475 -34.44 -30.65 -22.25
C LYS A 475 -35.07 -32.03 -22.45
N VAL A 476 -34.59 -33.06 -21.75
CA VAL A 476 -35.13 -34.43 -21.81
C VAL A 476 -36.61 -34.46 -21.38
N ASN A 477 -36.99 -33.76 -20.31
CA ASN A 477 -38.39 -33.67 -19.89
C ASN A 477 -39.28 -32.99 -20.96
N LYS A 478 -38.80 -31.92 -21.60
CA LYS A 478 -39.52 -31.25 -22.70
C LYS A 478 -39.78 -32.19 -23.88
N PHE A 479 -38.77 -32.96 -24.29
CA PHE A 479 -38.92 -33.96 -25.37
C PHE A 479 -39.82 -35.13 -24.96
N MET A 480 -39.76 -35.58 -23.70
CA MET A 480 -40.69 -36.59 -23.19
C MET A 480 -42.15 -36.11 -23.21
N ASP A 481 -42.41 -34.85 -22.87
CA ASP A 481 -43.76 -34.29 -22.89
C ASP A 481 -44.29 -34.12 -24.33
N GLN A 482 -43.41 -33.75 -25.28
CA GLN A 482 -43.73 -33.73 -26.72
C GLN A 482 -44.03 -35.12 -27.27
N ALA A 483 -43.26 -36.15 -26.91
CA ALA A 483 -43.53 -37.54 -27.31
C ALA A 483 -44.86 -38.06 -26.73
N LYS A 484 -45.20 -37.66 -25.50
CA LYS A 484 -46.52 -37.95 -24.88
C LYS A 484 -47.66 -37.20 -25.55
N SER A 485 -47.48 -35.95 -25.97
CA SER A 485 -48.53 -35.19 -26.66
C SER A 485 -48.78 -35.72 -28.07
N GLN A 486 -47.74 -36.09 -28.82
CA GLN A 486 -47.87 -36.68 -30.15
C GLN A 486 -48.54 -38.07 -30.12
N SER A 487 -48.22 -38.90 -29.12
CA SER A 487 -48.91 -40.20 -28.95
C SER A 487 -50.37 -40.06 -28.51
N ARG A 488 -50.73 -38.99 -27.79
CA ARG A 488 -52.14 -38.64 -27.50
C ARG A 488 -52.87 -38.08 -28.72
N GLY A 489 -52.20 -37.27 -29.53
CA GLY A 489 -52.72 -36.73 -30.79
C GLY A 489 -53.07 -37.83 -31.79
N ARG A 490 -52.13 -38.75 -32.07
CA ARG A 490 -52.38 -39.91 -32.93
C ARG A 490 -53.56 -40.75 -32.46
N LYS A 491 -53.65 -41.03 -31.15
CA LYS A 491 -54.81 -41.79 -30.60
C LYS A 491 -56.14 -41.06 -30.74
N SER A 492 -56.15 -39.73 -30.82
CA SER A 492 -57.35 -38.93 -31.02
C SER A 492 -57.73 -38.86 -32.51
N GLU A 493 -56.75 -38.71 -33.40
CA GLU A 493 -56.95 -38.76 -34.86
C GLU A 493 -57.42 -40.13 -35.31
N ASP A 494 -56.78 -41.21 -34.85
CA ASP A 494 -57.20 -42.59 -35.14
C ASP A 494 -58.64 -42.87 -34.65
N LYS A 495 -59.05 -42.22 -33.56
CA LYS A 495 -60.41 -42.34 -33.03
C LYS A 495 -61.42 -41.54 -33.86
N ALA A 496 -61.06 -40.32 -34.26
CA ALA A 496 -61.90 -39.47 -35.11
C ALA A 496 -62.09 -40.06 -36.52
N ASP A 497 -61.03 -40.62 -37.13
CA ASP A 497 -61.10 -41.29 -38.43
C ASP A 497 -61.96 -42.56 -38.39
N ASN A 498 -61.89 -43.33 -37.30
CA ASN A 498 -62.77 -44.48 -37.11
C ASN A 498 -64.23 -44.05 -36.86
N ASP A 499 -64.47 -43.00 -36.07
CA ASP A 499 -65.81 -42.46 -35.84
C ASP A 499 -66.43 -41.89 -37.14
N LEU A 500 -65.63 -41.32 -38.05
CA LEU A 500 -66.07 -40.83 -39.36
C LEU A 500 -66.46 -41.97 -40.30
N LYS A 501 -65.65 -43.04 -40.37
CA LYS A 501 -65.98 -44.25 -41.14
C LYS A 501 -67.24 -44.93 -40.62
N GLU A 502 -67.37 -45.08 -39.30
CA GLU A 502 -68.58 -45.64 -38.69
C GLU A 502 -69.83 -44.80 -38.99
N LYS A 503 -69.69 -43.48 -39.14
CA LYS A 503 -70.79 -42.58 -39.52
C LYS A 503 -71.17 -42.68 -41.00
N GLU A 504 -70.20 -42.77 -41.91
CA GLU A 504 -70.45 -43.00 -43.35
C GLU A 504 -71.15 -44.34 -43.59
N GLU A 505 -70.71 -45.39 -42.89
CA GLU A 505 -71.37 -46.71 -42.91
C GLU A 505 -72.81 -46.62 -42.40
N ALA A 506 -73.07 -45.84 -41.33
CA ALA A 506 -74.41 -45.61 -40.82
C ALA A 506 -75.31 -44.85 -41.83
N GLU A 507 -74.78 -43.87 -42.57
CA GLU A 507 -75.54 -43.15 -43.61
C GLU A 507 -75.87 -44.05 -44.82
N GLU A 508 -74.96 -44.94 -45.24
CA GLU A 508 -75.23 -45.94 -46.26
C GLU A 508 -76.30 -46.95 -45.82
N ILE A 509 -76.26 -47.37 -44.56
CA ILE A 509 -77.26 -48.24 -43.95
C ILE A 509 -78.63 -47.54 -43.90
N PHE A 510 -78.69 -46.24 -43.58
CA PHE A 510 -79.92 -45.45 -43.63
C PHE A 510 -80.47 -45.32 -45.06
N GLN A 511 -79.61 -45.18 -46.06
CA GLN A 511 -80.04 -45.14 -47.45
C GLN A 511 -80.59 -46.50 -47.91
N LYS A 512 -79.97 -47.60 -47.50
CA LYS A 512 -80.51 -48.97 -47.70
C LYS A 512 -81.88 -49.16 -47.03
N PHE A 513 -82.13 -48.52 -45.88
CA PHE A 513 -83.43 -48.51 -45.21
C PHE A 513 -84.49 -47.77 -46.04
N LYS A 514 -84.18 -46.57 -46.56
CA LYS A 514 -85.08 -45.80 -47.43
C LYS A 514 -85.47 -46.55 -48.69
N ASP A 515 -84.57 -47.38 -49.23
CA ASP A 515 -84.81 -48.22 -50.40
C ASP A 515 -85.65 -49.49 -50.09
N GLY A 516 -86.12 -49.66 -48.85
CA GLY A 516 -87.08 -50.70 -48.46
C GLY A 516 -86.48 -52.06 -48.15
N LYS A 517 -85.16 -52.14 -47.93
CA LYS A 517 -84.47 -53.39 -47.53
C LYS A 517 -84.55 -53.59 -46.01
N LYS A 518 -84.60 -54.85 -45.55
CA LYS A 518 -84.63 -55.20 -44.12
C LYS A 518 -83.26 -54.98 -43.48
N LEU A 519 -83.21 -54.25 -42.36
CA LEU A 519 -82.00 -54.08 -41.55
C LEU A 519 -81.77 -55.26 -40.60
N THR A 520 -80.50 -55.52 -40.30
CA THR A 520 -80.06 -56.40 -39.20
C THR A 520 -79.98 -55.64 -37.88
N THR A 521 -79.95 -56.36 -36.75
CA THR A 521 -79.95 -55.77 -35.39
C THR A 521 -78.72 -54.90 -35.11
N ASP A 522 -77.57 -55.28 -35.68
CA ASP A 522 -76.31 -54.55 -35.50
C ASP A 522 -76.28 -53.24 -36.33
N GLU A 523 -76.85 -53.28 -37.54
CA GLU A 523 -77.03 -52.09 -38.38
C GLU A 523 -78.03 -51.09 -37.76
N PHE A 524 -79.05 -51.58 -37.05
CA PHE A 524 -80.00 -50.73 -36.32
C PHE A 524 -79.36 -50.03 -35.12
N LEU A 525 -78.50 -50.73 -34.37
CA LEU A 525 -77.74 -50.18 -33.25
C LEU A 525 -76.74 -49.10 -33.71
N LEU A 526 -76.13 -49.28 -34.89
CA LEU A 526 -75.22 -48.30 -35.47
C LEU A 526 -75.95 -46.98 -35.83
N LEU A 527 -77.15 -47.06 -36.39
CA LEU A 527 -78.00 -45.89 -36.66
C LEU A 527 -78.40 -45.13 -35.39
N GLN A 528 -78.70 -45.87 -34.31
CA GLN A 528 -79.05 -45.27 -33.01
C GLN A 528 -77.84 -44.58 -32.35
N LYS A 529 -76.63 -45.13 -32.51
CA LYS A 529 -75.39 -44.56 -31.95
C LYS A 529 -75.07 -43.19 -32.54
N TYR A 530 -75.40 -42.95 -33.80
CA TYR A 530 -75.12 -41.69 -34.53
C TYR A 530 -76.36 -40.81 -34.77
N ASP A 531 -77.52 -41.16 -34.20
CA ASP A 531 -78.77 -40.38 -34.24
C ASP A 531 -79.27 -40.10 -35.68
N ILE A 532 -79.11 -41.07 -36.59
CA ILE A 532 -79.48 -40.95 -38.02
C ILE A 532 -80.87 -41.55 -38.30
N MET A 533 -81.78 -41.55 -37.32
CA MET A 533 -83.08 -42.22 -37.43
C MET A 533 -84.28 -41.28 -37.31
#